data_AF-K9ET57-F1
#
_entry.id   AF-K9ET57-F1
#
_cell.length_a   1.000
_cell.length_b   1.000
_cell.length_c   1.000
_cell.angle_alpha   90.00
_cell.angle_beta   90.00
_cell.angle_gamma   90.00
#
_symmetry.space_group_name_H-M   'P 1'
#
loop_
_entity.id
_entity.type
_entity.pdbx_description
1 polymer ?
#
loop_
_entity_poly.entity_id
_entity_poly.type
_entity_poly.pdbx_seq_one_letter_code
_entity_poly.pdbx_strand_id
1 'polypeptide(L)'
;MLEKSIWLSDQLVLVGHSGWYNHAYKGSKDNGNIFTEQELEKGEYNERTWQDKIFVNWKMSDRDTSKIMTNKVRNQLERLKNDFTKSFEKEELQVILVTHMVTIPEFCVPMPHQEFDYFNAFIGTDDFDELIKDHPILYNFMGHVHYRSELIVGGDFIYC
;
A
#
# COMPACT_ATOMS: atom_id res chain seq x y z
N MET A 1 -15.58 4.18 2.79
CA MET A 1 -14.79 3.73 3.96
C MET A 1 -13.47 4.49 4.13
N LEU A 2 -13.10 5.42 3.26
CA LEU A 2 -11.88 6.22 3.46
C LEU A 2 -11.92 6.94 4.82
N GLU A 3 -10.87 6.74 5.62
CA GLU A 3 -10.66 7.39 6.92
C GLU A 3 -11.74 7.07 7.98
N LYS A 4 -12.45 5.94 7.83
CA LYS A 4 -13.38 5.39 8.83
C LYS A 4 -12.95 3.98 9.23
N SER A 5 -13.14 3.65 10.49
CA SER A 5 -13.00 2.27 10.99
C SER A 5 -14.37 1.65 11.21
N ILE A 6 -14.46 0.33 11.03
CA ILE A 6 -15.67 -0.44 11.29
C ILE A 6 -15.30 -1.58 12.24
N TRP A 7 -15.85 -1.56 13.45
CA TRP A 7 -15.73 -2.68 14.38
C TRP A 7 -16.59 -3.84 13.89
N LEU A 8 -15.98 -5.01 13.74
CA LEU A 8 -16.64 -6.26 13.35
C LEU A 8 -16.93 -7.14 14.58
N SER A 9 -16.18 -6.93 15.66
CA SER A 9 -16.40 -7.49 16.98
C SER A 9 -15.80 -6.54 18.04
N ASP A 10 -15.78 -6.95 19.29
CA ASP A 10 -15.17 -6.18 20.38
C ASP A 10 -13.65 -6.01 20.19
N GLN A 11 -12.98 -6.96 19.50
CA GLN A 11 -11.53 -6.96 19.30
C GLN A 11 -11.08 -6.74 17.84
N LEU A 12 -11.98 -6.89 16.86
CA LEU A 12 -11.63 -6.85 15.44
C LEU A 12 -12.16 -5.59 14.77
N VAL A 13 -11.27 -4.83 14.13
CA VAL A 13 -11.61 -3.59 13.42
C VAL A 13 -11.11 -3.61 11.98
N LEU A 14 -11.95 -3.16 11.04
CA LEU A 14 -11.58 -2.94 9.65
C LEU A 14 -11.15 -1.48 9.46
N VAL A 15 -10.00 -1.28 8.83
CA VAL A 15 -9.43 0.02 8.47
C VAL A 15 -9.15 0.03 6.97
N GLY A 16 -9.73 1.00 6.25
CA GLY A 16 -9.63 1.08 4.80
C GLY A 16 -9.06 2.41 4.31
N HIS A 17 -8.12 2.36 3.35
CA HIS A 17 -7.57 3.53 2.69
C HIS A 17 -7.15 3.18 1.26
N SER A 18 -7.26 4.07 0.26
CA SER A 18 -6.79 3.72 -1.10
C SER A 18 -5.29 3.45 -1.13
N GLY A 19 -4.54 4.26 -0.39
CA GLY A 19 -3.08 4.34 -0.51
C GLY A 19 -2.70 5.10 -1.78
N TRP A 20 -1.40 5.30 -1.96
CA TRP A 20 -0.82 5.78 -3.21
C TRP A 20 0.52 5.08 -3.42
N TYR A 21 0.99 5.00 -4.66
CA TYR A 21 2.31 4.44 -4.95
C TYR A 21 3.40 5.49 -4.71
N ASN A 22 4.64 5.04 -4.47
CA ASN A 22 5.80 5.90 -4.22
C ASN A 22 7.03 5.52 -5.07
N HIS A 23 6.81 4.72 -6.11
CA HIS A 23 7.85 4.20 -7.01
C HIS A 23 8.82 3.19 -6.40
N ALA A 24 8.51 2.58 -5.26
CA ALA A 24 9.36 1.58 -4.59
C ALA A 24 9.67 0.38 -5.49
N TYR A 25 8.65 -0.19 -6.13
CA TYR A 25 8.74 -1.49 -6.81
C TYR A 25 9.18 -1.44 -8.28
N LYS A 26 9.75 -0.31 -8.72
CA LYS A 26 10.35 -0.18 -10.05
C LYS A 26 11.47 -1.21 -10.26
N GLY A 27 11.58 -1.70 -11.49
CA GLY A 27 12.71 -2.49 -11.97
C GLY A 27 13.88 -1.63 -12.45
N SER A 28 14.77 -2.27 -13.20
CA SER A 28 15.91 -1.62 -13.85
C SER A 28 15.63 -1.47 -15.35
N LYS A 29 16.25 -0.49 -16.00
CA LYS A 29 16.28 -0.42 -17.47
C LYS A 29 17.05 -1.61 -18.04
N ASP A 30 16.79 -1.91 -19.32
CA ASP A 30 17.47 -2.97 -20.09
C ASP A 30 19.02 -2.92 -20.06
N ASN A 31 19.61 -1.79 -19.67
CA ASN A 31 21.05 -1.57 -19.55
C ASN A 31 21.59 -1.56 -18.11
N GLY A 32 20.79 -1.98 -17.12
CA GLY A 32 21.18 -2.08 -15.71
C GLY A 32 21.12 -0.75 -14.93
N ASN A 33 20.58 0.33 -15.51
CA ASN A 33 20.36 1.58 -14.79
C ASN A 33 18.96 1.63 -14.16
N ILE A 34 18.85 2.11 -12.93
CA ILE A 34 17.56 2.30 -12.25
C ILE A 34 16.84 3.54 -12.82
N PHE A 35 15.52 3.47 -12.99
CA PHE A 35 14.70 4.65 -13.33
C PHE A 35 14.82 5.73 -12.25
N THR A 36 15.10 6.96 -12.67
CA THR A 36 15.19 8.10 -11.76
C THR A 36 13.80 8.55 -11.34
N GLU A 37 13.71 9.22 -10.19
CA GLU A 37 12.43 9.75 -9.71
C GLU A 37 11.80 10.73 -10.70
N GLN A 38 12.61 11.56 -11.35
CA GLN A 38 12.14 12.52 -12.36
C GLN A 38 11.56 11.82 -13.60
N GLU A 39 12.01 10.62 -13.93
CA GLU A 39 11.45 9.83 -15.02
C GLU A 39 10.12 9.20 -14.62
N LEU A 40 10.01 8.74 -13.38
CA LEU A 40 8.80 8.08 -12.87
C LEU A 40 7.69 9.08 -12.59
N GLU A 41 8.02 10.28 -12.12
CA GLU A 41 7.05 11.35 -11.92
C GLU A 41 6.34 11.80 -13.20
N LYS A 42 6.93 11.55 -14.37
CA LYS A 42 6.24 11.74 -15.67
C LYS A 42 5.18 10.68 -15.94
N GLY A 43 5.40 9.44 -15.47
CA GLY A 43 4.57 8.27 -15.73
C GLY A 43 4.46 7.89 -17.20
N GLU A 44 5.47 8.22 -18.01
CA GLU A 44 5.51 7.93 -19.44
C GLU A 44 6.69 7.01 -19.77
N TYR A 45 6.39 5.88 -20.44
CA TYR A 45 7.38 4.91 -20.88
C TYR A 45 6.87 4.16 -22.11
N ASN A 46 7.73 3.99 -23.13
CA ASN A 46 7.41 3.29 -24.38
C ASN A 46 6.05 3.69 -25.00
N GLU A 47 5.82 4.99 -25.17
CA GLU A 47 4.57 5.56 -25.75
C GLU A 47 3.30 5.27 -24.93
N ARG A 48 3.44 4.78 -23.70
CA ARG A 48 2.36 4.54 -22.76
C ARG A 48 2.46 5.50 -21.60
N THR A 49 1.30 5.95 -21.12
CA THR A 49 1.18 6.83 -19.96
C THR A 49 0.38 6.12 -18.88
N TRP A 50 0.92 6.12 -17.66
CA TRP A 50 0.17 5.73 -16.48
C TRP A 50 -1.02 6.68 -16.29
N GLN A 51 -2.24 6.15 -16.36
CA GLN A 51 -3.44 6.97 -16.53
C GLN A 51 -3.71 7.90 -15.34
N ASP A 52 -3.21 7.57 -14.14
CA ASP A 52 -3.35 8.47 -12.99
C ASP A 52 -2.64 9.80 -13.21
N LYS A 53 -1.57 9.85 -14.01
CA LYS A 53 -0.88 11.10 -14.37
C LYS A 53 -1.73 12.04 -15.23
N ILE A 54 -2.77 11.50 -15.87
CA ILE A 54 -3.70 12.27 -16.71
C ILE A 54 -4.95 12.66 -15.90
N PHE A 55 -5.49 11.71 -15.12
CA PHE A 55 -6.82 11.86 -14.52
C PHE A 55 -6.79 12.27 -13.04
N VAL A 56 -5.63 12.20 -12.38
CA VAL A 56 -5.48 12.51 -10.96
C VAL A 56 -4.46 13.62 -10.79
N ASN A 57 -4.82 14.66 -10.03
CA ASN A 57 -3.91 15.76 -9.73
C ASN A 57 -3.96 16.10 -8.24
N TRP A 58 -3.07 15.46 -7.48
CA TRP A 58 -2.88 15.72 -6.06
C TRP A 58 -2.20 17.06 -5.76
N LYS A 59 -1.64 17.73 -6.78
CA LYS A 59 -0.78 18.92 -6.65
C LYS A 59 0.46 18.70 -5.78
N MET A 60 0.90 17.45 -5.67
CA MET A 60 2.03 16.96 -4.88
C MET A 60 2.73 15.83 -5.65
N SER A 61 3.96 15.49 -5.26
CA SER A 61 4.64 14.31 -5.80
C SER A 61 3.92 13.02 -5.39
N ASP A 62 4.16 11.93 -6.10
CA ASP A 62 3.58 10.63 -5.73
C ASP A 62 4.09 10.17 -4.37
N ARG A 63 5.40 10.37 -4.11
CA ARG A 63 6.01 10.05 -2.82
C ARG A 63 5.39 10.82 -1.67
N ASP A 64 5.14 12.11 -1.83
CA ASP A 64 4.52 12.91 -0.76
C ASP A 64 3.06 12.50 -0.56
N THR A 65 2.34 12.22 -1.65
CA THR A 65 0.97 11.73 -1.61
C THR A 65 0.88 10.40 -0.86
N SER A 66 1.73 9.44 -1.21
CA SER A 66 1.85 8.14 -0.54
C SER A 66 2.10 8.30 0.94
N LYS A 67 3.11 9.08 1.32
CA LYS A 67 3.42 9.36 2.73
C LYS A 67 2.26 9.98 3.50
N ILE A 68 1.55 10.95 2.91
CA ILE A 68 0.37 11.56 3.56
C ILE A 68 -0.71 10.51 3.79
N MET A 69 -0.99 9.69 2.78
CA MET A 69 -2.01 8.65 2.85
C MET A 69 -1.65 7.58 3.90
N THR A 70 -0.42 7.08 3.90
CA THR A 70 0.08 6.15 4.91
C THR A 70 0.04 6.75 6.30
N ASN A 71 0.43 8.03 6.46
CA ASN A 71 0.38 8.72 7.75
C ASN A 71 -1.05 8.86 8.29
N LYS A 72 -2.05 9.02 7.43
CA LYS A 72 -3.45 9.01 7.85
C LYS A 72 -3.85 7.66 8.45
N VAL A 73 -3.46 6.56 7.80
CA VAL A 73 -3.70 5.20 8.32
C VAL A 73 -2.96 4.99 9.64
N ARG A 74 -1.68 5.35 9.72
CA ARG A 74 -0.87 5.28 10.95
C ARG A 74 -1.56 5.98 12.11
N ASN A 75 -1.95 7.24 11.91
CA ASN A 75 -2.64 8.04 12.93
C ASN A 75 -3.99 7.42 13.34
N GLN A 76 -4.70 6.80 12.41
CA GLN A 76 -5.95 6.11 12.70
C GLN A 76 -5.71 4.86 13.57
N LEU A 77 -4.71 4.04 13.25
CA LEU A 77 -4.37 2.85 14.00
C LEU A 77 -3.87 3.18 15.42
N GLU A 78 -3.04 4.22 15.57
CA GLU A 78 -2.59 4.69 16.88
C GLU A 78 -3.75 5.17 17.76
N ARG A 79 -4.74 5.86 17.17
CA ARG A 79 -5.96 6.25 17.91
C ARG A 79 -6.76 5.02 18.36
N LEU A 80 -6.96 4.04 17.46
CA LEU A 80 -7.67 2.81 17.78
C LEU A 80 -6.99 2.02 18.90
N LYS A 81 -5.66 1.87 18.85
CA LYS A 81 -4.87 1.21 19.89
C LYS A 81 -5.03 1.90 21.25
N ASN A 82 -4.97 3.22 21.27
CA ASN A 82 -5.14 4.01 22.50
C ASN A 82 -6.56 3.90 23.08
N ASP A 83 -7.60 3.91 22.24
CA ASP A 83 -8.99 3.82 22.70
C ASP A 83 -9.37 2.40 23.13
N PHE A 84 -8.84 1.39 22.44
CA PHE A 84 -9.01 -0.01 22.80
C PHE A 84 -8.37 -0.34 24.15
N THR A 85 -7.13 0.09 24.38
CA THR A 85 -6.40 -0.13 25.65
C THR A 85 -7.15 0.44 26.86
N LYS A 86 -7.93 1.52 26.69
CA LYS A 86 -8.77 2.08 27.78
C LYS A 86 -10.00 1.24 28.09
N SER A 87 -10.45 0.43 27.13
CA SER A 87 -11.76 -0.23 27.16
C SER A 87 -11.65 -1.73 27.48
N PHE A 88 -10.52 -2.37 27.15
CA PHE A 88 -10.35 -3.82 27.26
C PHE A 88 -8.96 -4.18 27.80
N GLU A 89 -8.84 -4.43 29.11
CA GLU A 89 -7.55 -4.69 29.78
C GLU A 89 -6.92 -6.06 29.44
N LYS A 90 -7.67 -7.01 28.87
CA LYS A 90 -7.24 -8.41 28.67
C LYS A 90 -7.31 -8.93 27.24
N GLU A 91 -7.83 -8.12 26.32
CA GLU A 91 -7.95 -8.48 24.91
C GLU A 91 -6.85 -7.80 24.10
N GLU A 92 -6.55 -8.33 22.92
CA GLU A 92 -5.65 -7.70 21.95
C GLU A 92 -6.45 -7.16 20.77
N LEU A 93 -6.16 -5.92 20.36
CA LEU A 93 -6.75 -5.33 19.16
C LEU A 93 -6.27 -6.12 17.94
N GLN A 94 -7.19 -6.48 17.05
CA GLN A 94 -6.90 -7.11 15.77
C GLN A 94 -7.39 -6.21 14.64
N VAL A 95 -6.58 -6.05 13.61
CA VAL A 95 -6.89 -5.14 12.49
C VAL A 95 -6.98 -5.91 11.19
N ILE A 96 -8.04 -5.64 10.43
CA ILE A 96 -8.12 -5.90 8.99
C ILE A 96 -7.75 -4.62 8.28
N LEU A 97 -6.59 -4.60 7.62
CA LEU A 97 -6.17 -3.51 6.76
C LEU A 97 -6.64 -3.77 5.33
N VAL A 98 -7.25 -2.77 4.71
CA VAL A 98 -7.68 -2.82 3.30
C VAL A 98 -7.09 -1.64 2.54
N THR A 99 -6.23 -1.93 1.58
CA THR A 99 -5.68 -0.96 0.63
C THR A 99 -6.11 -1.25 -0.80
N HIS A 100 -6.11 -0.23 -1.66
CA HIS A 100 -6.17 -0.48 -3.10
C HIS A 100 -4.78 -0.77 -3.65
N MET A 101 -3.79 0.06 -3.27
CA MET A 101 -2.39 -0.12 -3.65
C MET A 101 -1.79 -1.38 -3.02
N VAL A 102 -0.88 -2.01 -3.75
CA VAL A 102 -0.08 -3.14 -3.25
C VAL A 102 0.92 -2.65 -2.21
N THR A 103 1.06 -3.37 -1.10
CA THR A 103 1.99 -3.06 0.01
C THR A 103 3.07 -4.11 0.20
N ILE A 104 3.15 -5.12 -0.68
CA ILE A 104 4.25 -6.11 -0.70
C ILE A 104 4.72 -6.36 -2.14
N PRO A 105 6.03 -6.44 -2.40
CA PRO A 105 6.55 -6.61 -3.75
C PRO A 105 6.15 -7.93 -4.41
N GLU A 106 5.86 -8.98 -3.63
CA GLU A 106 5.48 -10.32 -4.12
C GLU A 106 4.18 -10.32 -4.94
N PHE A 107 3.35 -9.29 -4.79
CA PHE A 107 2.11 -9.13 -5.55
C PHE A 107 2.25 -8.19 -6.76
N CYS A 108 3.43 -7.60 -6.98
CA CYS A 108 3.71 -6.89 -8.21
C CYS A 108 3.93 -7.85 -9.39
N VAL A 109 4.03 -7.32 -10.62
CA VAL A 109 4.36 -8.16 -11.77
C VAL A 109 5.79 -8.68 -11.63
N PRO A 110 6.06 -9.98 -11.85
CA PRO A 110 7.41 -10.53 -11.73
C PRO A 110 8.43 -9.86 -12.66
N MET A 111 9.65 -9.71 -12.15
CA MET A 111 10.75 -8.98 -12.79
C MET A 111 11.92 -9.90 -13.17
N PRO A 112 12.70 -9.63 -14.24
CA PRO A 112 12.59 -8.49 -15.16
C PRO A 112 11.39 -8.61 -16.11
N HIS A 113 10.87 -7.47 -16.57
CA HIS A 113 9.76 -7.43 -17.51
C HIS A 113 9.78 -6.11 -18.29
N GLN A 114 9.85 -6.19 -19.63
CA GLN A 114 10.01 -5.04 -20.53
C GLN A 114 9.16 -3.81 -20.16
N GLU A 115 7.86 -3.98 -19.93
CA GLU A 115 6.96 -2.88 -19.53
C GLU A 115 6.93 -2.64 -18.01
N PHE A 116 6.80 -3.70 -17.21
CA PHE A 116 6.63 -3.60 -15.75
C PHE A 116 7.91 -3.28 -14.99
N ASP A 117 9.07 -3.28 -15.65
CA ASP A 117 10.30 -2.66 -15.15
C ASP A 117 10.06 -1.17 -14.84
N TYR A 118 9.25 -0.51 -15.66
CA TYR A 118 8.79 0.84 -15.38
C TYR A 118 7.48 0.82 -14.56
N PHE A 119 6.46 0.08 -15.02
CA PHE A 119 5.11 0.25 -14.50
C PHE A 119 4.86 -0.31 -13.09
N ASN A 120 5.70 -1.23 -12.58
CA ASN A 120 5.61 -1.63 -11.17
C ASN A 120 5.82 -0.46 -10.20
N ALA A 121 6.47 0.63 -10.65
CA ALA A 121 6.58 1.86 -9.85
C ALA A 121 5.21 2.44 -9.42
N PHE A 122 4.15 2.14 -10.18
CA PHE A 122 2.79 2.65 -9.95
C PHE A 122 1.85 1.58 -9.37
N ILE A 123 2.37 0.38 -9.08
CA ILE A 123 1.57 -0.74 -8.56
C ILE A 123 1.46 -0.70 -7.04
N GLY A 124 2.48 -0.20 -6.35
CA GLY A 124 2.50 -0.28 -4.91
C GLY A 124 3.45 0.67 -4.22
N THR A 125 3.56 0.48 -2.91
CA THR A 125 4.35 1.31 -2.01
C THR A 125 4.90 0.48 -0.85
N ASP A 126 6.14 0.77 -0.47
CA ASP A 126 6.77 0.27 0.76
C ASP A 126 6.55 1.20 1.97
N ASP A 127 5.82 2.31 1.83
CA ASP A 127 5.56 3.24 2.94
C ASP A 127 4.72 2.56 4.06
N PHE A 128 4.00 1.49 3.73
CA PHE A 128 3.20 0.70 4.67
C PHE A 128 4.01 -0.33 5.47
N ASP A 129 5.27 -0.61 5.12
CA ASP A 129 6.07 -1.69 5.73
C ASP A 129 6.19 -1.54 7.25
N GLU A 130 6.63 -0.37 7.71
CA GLU A 130 6.75 -0.07 9.15
C GLU A 130 5.38 -0.08 9.84
N LEU A 131 4.36 0.47 9.17
CA LEU A 131 3.00 0.52 9.71
C LEU A 131 2.45 -0.89 9.96
N ILE A 132 2.60 -1.79 8.98
CA ILE A 132 2.11 -3.16 9.08
C ILE A 132 2.88 -3.91 10.18
N LYS A 133 4.19 -3.70 10.29
CA LYS A 133 5.02 -4.33 11.30
C LYS A 133 4.71 -3.87 12.73
N ASP A 134 4.39 -2.61 12.93
CA ASP A 134 4.22 -1.99 14.25
C ASP A 134 2.80 -2.13 14.83
N HIS A 135 1.86 -2.67 14.05
CA HIS A 135 0.45 -2.80 14.41
C HIS A 135 -0.05 -4.24 14.28
N PRO A 136 -1.09 -4.64 15.04
CA PRO A 136 -1.61 -6.00 15.02
C PRO A 136 -2.51 -6.26 13.79
N ILE A 137 -1.91 -6.21 12.59
CA ILE A 137 -2.58 -6.45 11.32
C ILE A 137 -2.74 -7.96 11.11
N LEU A 138 -3.93 -8.49 11.36
CA LEU A 138 -4.24 -9.92 11.18
C LEU A 138 -4.49 -10.27 9.71
N TYR A 139 -5.15 -9.37 8.98
CA TYR A 139 -5.45 -9.52 7.57
C TYR A 139 -5.05 -8.27 6.81
N ASN A 140 -4.29 -8.41 5.74
CA ASN A 140 -3.94 -7.33 4.81
C ASN A 140 -4.51 -7.63 3.42
N PHE A 141 -5.54 -6.88 3.03
CA PHE A 141 -6.18 -6.98 1.72
C PHE A 141 -5.73 -5.83 0.81
N MET A 142 -5.23 -6.16 -0.36
CA MET A 142 -4.82 -5.22 -1.41
C MET A 142 -5.67 -5.42 -2.66
N GLY A 143 -5.37 -4.67 -3.72
CA GLY A 143 -5.94 -4.88 -5.04
C GLY A 143 -5.01 -4.38 -6.15
N HIS A 144 -5.58 -3.65 -7.11
CA HIS A 144 -4.88 -2.96 -8.21
C HIS A 144 -4.33 -3.84 -9.34
N VAL A 145 -3.79 -5.02 -9.03
CA VAL A 145 -3.14 -5.88 -10.04
C VAL A 145 -4.10 -6.76 -10.86
N HIS A 146 -5.40 -6.72 -10.57
CA HIS A 146 -6.47 -7.39 -11.33
C HIS A 146 -6.32 -8.93 -11.44
N TYR A 147 -5.53 -9.54 -10.57
CA TYR A 147 -5.49 -10.99 -10.37
C TYR A 147 -5.56 -11.30 -8.88
N ARG A 148 -6.02 -12.51 -8.54
CA ARG A 148 -6.17 -12.95 -7.15
C ARG A 148 -4.92 -13.70 -6.68
N SER A 149 -4.41 -13.35 -5.49
CA SER A 149 -3.27 -14.02 -4.86
C SER A 149 -3.43 -14.10 -3.34
N GLU A 150 -2.76 -15.07 -2.72
CA GLU A 150 -2.70 -15.23 -1.27
C GLU A 150 -1.28 -15.58 -0.80
N LEU A 151 -0.91 -15.07 0.36
CA LEU A 151 0.36 -15.34 1.04
C LEU A 151 0.13 -15.37 2.56
N ILE A 152 0.86 -16.26 3.25
CA ILE A 152 0.87 -16.31 4.71
C ILE A 152 2.30 -16.05 5.18
N VAL A 153 2.50 -14.99 5.98
CA VAL A 153 3.81 -14.61 6.51
C VAL A 153 3.71 -14.48 8.02
N GLY A 154 4.45 -15.30 8.78
CA GLY A 154 4.48 -15.19 10.24
C GLY A 154 3.15 -15.46 10.96
N GLY A 155 2.12 -15.94 10.26
CA GLY A 155 0.76 -16.10 10.77
C GLY A 155 -0.22 -15.02 10.27
N ASP A 156 0.28 -13.96 9.64
CA ASP A 156 -0.52 -12.91 9.03
C ASP A 156 -0.98 -13.35 7.64
N PHE A 157 -2.26 -13.10 7.33
CA PHE A 157 -2.86 -13.47 6.06
C PHE A 157 -2.90 -12.27 5.11
N ILE A 158 -2.31 -12.43 3.94
CA ILE A 158 -2.12 -11.36 2.97
C ILE A 158 -2.80 -11.75 1.66
N TYR A 159 -3.67 -10.88 1.14
CA TYR A 159 -4.49 -11.15 -0.04
C TYR A 159 -4.45 -9.99 -1.03
N CYS A 160 -4.55 -10.32 -2.31
CA CYS A 160 -4.73 -9.36 -3.40
C CYS A 160 -5.74 -9.88 -4.43
#